data_AF-A0AAV5VA32-F1
#
_entry.id   AF-A0AAV5VA32-F1
#
_cell.length_a   1.000
_cell.length_b   1.000
_cell.length_c   1.000
_cell.angle_alpha   90.00
_cell.angle_beta   90.00
_cell.angle_gamma   90.00
#
_symmetry.space_group_name_H-M   'P 1'
#
loop_
_entity.id
_entity.type
_entity.pdbx_description
1 polymer ?
#
loop_
_entity_poly.entity_id
_entity_poly.type
_entity_poly.pdbx_seq_one_letter_code
_entity_poly.pdbx_strand_id
1 'polypeptide(L)'
;PSSEGMDVAERIKQLQANAEAIRIGGKGTARRKKKIIHKSAATDDKKLQSSLKKLSTTNIPGIEEVNMIKEDGTVIHFNNPKVQASVPANTFSVAGSAEIKQITEMLPGILNQLGSESLTHLKKLANNVTTQFKASEEDDIPDLVGDFDEASKDEEKK
;
A
#
# COMPACT_ATOMS: atom_id res chain seq x y z
N PRO A 1 -56.83 11.73 42.07
CA PRO A 1 -58.13 11.76 41.36
C PRO A 1 -58.06 12.58 40.07
N SER A 2 -58.38 11.90 38.96
CA SER A 2 -58.94 12.40 37.68
C SER A 2 -58.13 13.43 36.88
N SER A 3 -57.85 13.25 35.60
CA SER A 3 -58.30 12.20 34.67
C SER A 3 -57.44 12.28 33.41
N GLU A 4 -57.08 11.10 32.93
CA GLU A 4 -56.51 10.81 31.63
C GLU A 4 -57.28 11.46 30.48
N GLY A 5 -56.60 11.62 29.34
CA GLY A 5 -57.27 11.85 28.05
C GLY A 5 -57.09 13.25 27.51
N MET A 6 -55.85 13.62 27.18
CA MET A 6 -55.68 14.37 25.94
C MET A 6 -56.17 13.41 24.85
N ASP A 7 -57.41 13.63 24.40
CA ASP A 7 -58.21 12.66 23.68
C ASP A 7 -57.38 12.09 22.53
N VAL A 8 -57.27 10.76 22.44
CA VAL A 8 -56.37 10.08 21.48
C VAL A 8 -56.66 10.58 20.05
N ALA A 9 -57.91 10.95 19.79
CA ALA A 9 -58.37 11.60 18.57
C ALA A 9 -57.68 12.94 18.27
N GLU A 10 -57.46 13.82 19.26
CA GLU A 10 -56.78 15.11 19.06
C GLU A 10 -55.30 14.94 18.77
N ARG A 11 -54.62 14.00 19.44
CA ARG A 11 -53.23 13.67 19.15
C ARG A 11 -53.06 13.08 17.76
N ILE A 12 -53.98 12.21 17.33
CA ILE A 12 -53.99 11.66 15.97
C ILE A 12 -54.21 12.78 14.94
N LYS A 13 -55.16 13.68 15.19
CA LYS A 13 -55.44 14.82 14.30
C LYS A 13 -54.23 15.76 14.19
N GLN A 14 -53.52 16.01 15.29
CA GLN A 14 -52.32 16.82 15.28
C GLN A 14 -51.14 16.13 14.59
N LEU A 15 -51.00 14.82 14.74
CA LEU A 15 -50.02 14.02 13.99
C LEU A 15 -50.31 13.99 12.49
N GLN A 16 -51.59 13.88 12.09
CA GLN A 16 -52.01 13.95 10.68
C GLN A 16 -51.79 15.33 10.07
N ALA A 17 -52.09 16.41 10.80
CA ALA A 17 -51.82 17.78 10.35
C ALA A 17 -50.30 18.05 10.20
N ASN A 18 -49.48 17.50 11.09
CA ASN A 18 -48.02 17.56 10.96
C ASN A 18 -47.50 16.70 9.79
N ALA A 19 -48.13 15.56 9.50
CA ALA A 19 -47.78 14.73 8.35
C ALA A 19 -48.09 15.42 7.00
N GLU A 20 -49.20 16.17 6.90
CA GLU A 20 -49.50 17.00 5.72
C GLU A 20 -48.51 18.16 5.53
N ALA A 21 -47.99 18.72 6.63
CA ALA A 21 -46.96 19.76 6.60
C ALA A 21 -45.57 19.22 6.21
N ILE A 22 -45.30 17.92 6.41
CA ILE A 22 -44.08 17.24 5.93
C ILE A 22 -44.25 16.93 4.43
N ARG A 23 -44.38 17.98 3.62
CA ARG A 23 -44.39 17.88 2.17
C ARG A 23 -42.97 17.61 1.68
N ILE A 24 -42.64 16.33 1.51
CA ILE A 24 -41.35 15.84 0.99
C ILE A 24 -41.26 16.21 -0.50
N GLY A 25 -40.80 17.42 -0.81
CA GLY A 25 -40.38 17.80 -2.16
C GLY A 25 -41.51 17.95 -3.19
N GLY A 26 -42.17 19.10 -3.19
CA GLY A 26 -43.05 19.56 -4.27
C GLY A 26 -42.44 20.72 -5.07
N LYS A 27 -42.99 21.01 -6.26
CA LYS A 27 -42.64 22.20 -7.05
C LYS A 27 -42.87 23.47 -6.21
N GLY A 28 -41.79 24.21 -5.91
CA GLY A 28 -41.82 25.39 -5.03
C GLY A 28 -41.37 25.14 -3.57
N THR A 29 -41.13 23.90 -3.15
CA THR A 29 -40.55 23.62 -1.82
C THR A 29 -39.05 23.97 -1.79
N ALA A 30 -38.59 24.55 -0.69
CA ALA A 30 -37.20 24.97 -0.52
C ALA A 30 -36.27 23.74 -0.55
N ARG A 31 -35.56 23.55 -1.67
CA ARG A 31 -34.49 22.55 -1.75
C ARG A 31 -33.33 22.99 -0.87
N ARG A 32 -32.93 22.13 0.08
CA ARG A 32 -31.65 22.30 0.79
C ARG A 32 -30.53 22.30 -0.26
N LYS A 33 -29.79 23.39 -0.36
CA LYS A 33 -28.58 23.44 -1.20
C LYS A 33 -27.59 22.42 -0.65
N LYS A 34 -27.25 21.39 -1.43
CA LYS A 34 -26.13 20.49 -1.13
C LYS A 34 -24.86 21.35 -1.21
N LYS A 35 -24.22 21.60 -0.05
CA LYS A 35 -22.89 22.22 -0.03
C LYS A 35 -21.91 21.19 -0.58
N ILE A 36 -21.56 21.33 -1.85
CA ILE A 36 -20.48 20.55 -2.47
C ILE A 36 -19.19 21.23 -2.02
N ILE A 37 -18.52 20.62 -1.04
CA ILE A 37 -17.23 21.09 -0.56
C ILE A 37 -16.18 20.54 -1.51
N HIS A 38 -15.66 21.40 -2.38
CA HIS A 38 -14.47 21.08 -3.17
C HIS A 38 -13.27 21.14 -2.24
N LYS A 39 -12.74 19.98 -1.85
CA LYS A 39 -11.43 19.90 -1.20
C LYS A 39 -10.37 20.25 -2.23
N SER A 40 -9.63 21.32 -1.97
CA SER A 40 -8.48 21.71 -2.77
C SER A 40 -7.21 21.12 -2.16
N ALA A 41 -6.54 20.23 -2.90
CA ALA A 41 -5.31 19.56 -2.48
C ALA A 41 -4.17 20.55 -2.15
N ALA A 42 -4.15 21.72 -2.79
CA ALA A 42 -3.11 22.74 -2.57
C ALA A 42 -3.13 23.34 -1.15
N THR A 43 -4.29 23.38 -0.49
CA THR A 43 -4.42 23.91 0.88
C THR A 43 -3.90 22.90 1.90
N ASP A 44 -4.11 21.61 1.62
CA ASP A 44 -3.71 20.54 2.52
C ASP A 44 -2.18 20.34 2.49
N ASP A 45 -1.54 20.50 1.34
CA ASP A 45 -0.06 20.42 1.24
C ASP A 45 0.64 21.49 2.09
N LYS A 46 0.16 22.73 2.08
CA LYS A 46 0.70 23.80 2.94
C LYS A 46 0.56 23.48 4.43
N LYS A 47 -0.56 22.89 4.83
CA LYS A 47 -0.78 22.46 6.21
C LYS A 47 0.15 21.30 6.58
N LEU A 48 0.33 20.34 5.68
CA LEU A 48 1.20 19.19 5.88
C LEU A 48 2.66 19.65 6.05
N GLN A 49 3.14 20.54 5.18
CA GLN A 49 4.46 21.17 5.32
C GLN A 49 4.60 21.93 6.66
N SER A 50 3.56 22.65 7.09
CA SER A 50 3.60 23.35 8.38
C SER A 50 3.68 22.40 9.58
N SER A 51 3.06 21.22 9.50
CA SER A 51 3.12 20.18 10.52
C SER A 51 4.50 19.51 10.56
N LEU A 52 5.07 19.18 9.39
CA LEU A 52 6.42 18.61 9.29
C LEU A 52 7.47 19.55 9.86
N LYS A 53 7.36 20.85 9.56
CA LYS A 53 8.26 21.88 10.11
C LYS A 53 8.21 21.96 11.64
N LYS A 54 7.08 21.67 12.28
CA LYS A 54 6.97 21.59 13.76
C LYS A 54 7.70 20.40 14.36
N LEU A 55 7.87 19.32 13.59
CA LEU A 55 8.68 18.15 13.97
C LEU A 55 10.17 18.34 13.66
N SER A 56 10.58 19.57 13.31
CA SER A 56 11.96 19.93 12.98
C SER A 56 12.53 19.10 11.83
N THR A 57 11.69 18.70 10.87
CA THR A 57 12.17 17.98 9.68
C THR A 57 12.97 18.91 8.78
N THR A 58 14.15 18.46 8.39
CA THR A 58 15.07 19.14 7.46
C THR A 58 15.06 18.46 6.11
N ASN A 59 15.19 19.22 5.01
CA ASN A 59 15.21 18.65 3.68
C ASN A 59 16.59 18.06 3.38
N ILE A 60 16.66 16.80 2.97
CA ILE A 60 17.92 16.13 2.59
C ILE A 60 18.07 16.26 1.06
N PRO A 61 19.06 17.02 0.55
CA PRO A 61 19.29 17.14 -0.89
C PRO A 61 20.02 15.90 -1.43
N GLY A 62 19.88 15.66 -2.73
CA GLY A 62 20.67 14.63 -3.43
C GLY A 62 20.23 13.19 -3.19
N ILE A 63 18.98 12.96 -2.75
CA ILE A 63 18.45 11.59 -2.67
C ILE A 63 18.13 11.09 -4.09
N GLU A 64 18.82 10.04 -4.48
CA GLU A 64 18.63 9.37 -5.77
C GLU A 64 17.41 8.46 -5.74
N GLU A 65 17.27 7.67 -4.68
CA GLU A 65 16.16 6.72 -4.55
C GLU A 65 15.79 6.45 -3.09
N VAL A 66 14.53 6.06 -2.88
CA VAL A 66 14.06 5.48 -1.61
C VAL A 66 13.33 4.19 -1.92
N ASN A 67 13.74 3.11 -1.26
CA ASN A 67 13.14 1.79 -1.39
C ASN A 67 12.49 1.39 -0.07
N MET A 68 11.17 1.14 -0.09
CA MET A 68 10.45 0.55 1.04
C MET A 68 10.19 -0.92 0.73
N ILE A 69 10.99 -1.80 1.33
CA ILE A 69 10.89 -3.24 1.16
C ILE A 69 9.78 -3.77 2.07
N LYS A 70 8.83 -4.50 1.50
CA LYS A 70 7.77 -5.16 2.26
C LYS A 70 8.09 -6.64 2.44
N GLU A 71 7.40 -7.26 3.38
CA GLU A 71 7.53 -8.69 3.68
C GLU A 71 6.95 -9.59 2.57
N ASP A 72 6.05 -9.05 1.73
CA ASP A 72 5.41 -9.76 0.61
C ASP A 72 6.33 -9.96 -0.61
N GLY A 73 7.56 -9.45 -0.57
CA GLY A 73 8.50 -9.50 -1.69
C GLY A 73 8.35 -8.35 -2.69
N THR A 74 7.46 -7.39 -2.43
CA THR A 74 7.34 -6.16 -3.22
C THR A 74 8.13 -5.01 -2.61
N VAL A 75 8.55 -4.08 -3.45
CA VAL A 75 9.25 -2.85 -3.07
C VAL A 75 8.44 -1.66 -3.55
N ILE A 76 8.16 -0.71 -2.66
CA ILE A 76 7.71 0.62 -3.07
C ILE A 76 8.97 1.44 -3.38
N HIS A 77 9.20 1.67 -4.66
CA HIS A 77 10.33 2.40 -5.19
C HIS A 77 9.94 3.84 -5.48
N PHE A 78 10.79 4.77 -5.04
CA PHE A 78 10.71 6.18 -5.38
C PHE A 78 11.99 6.59 -6.10
N ASN A 79 11.86 7.09 -7.33
CA ASN A 79 12.98 7.66 -8.08
C ASN A 79 13.06 9.19 -7.84
N ASN A 80 14.24 9.67 -7.49
CA ASN A 80 14.56 11.05 -7.13
C ASN A 80 13.51 11.74 -6.23
N PRO A 81 13.12 11.16 -5.07
CA PRO A 81 12.10 11.74 -4.21
C PRO A 81 12.60 12.98 -3.46
N LYS A 82 11.64 13.84 -3.08
CA LYS A 82 11.88 14.89 -2.10
C LYS A 82 11.76 14.30 -0.70
N VAL A 83 12.89 14.22 0.00
CA VAL A 83 12.93 13.68 1.37
C VAL A 83 13.15 14.78 2.38
N GLN A 84 12.32 14.77 3.42
CA GLN A 84 12.50 15.56 4.63
C GLN A 84 12.64 14.61 5.81
N ALA A 85 13.63 14.82 6.67
CA ALA A 85 13.86 13.96 7.80
C ALA A 85 14.21 14.75 9.05
N SER A 86 13.80 14.20 10.18
CA SER A 86 14.28 14.58 11.50
C SER A 86 14.99 13.37 12.08
N VAL A 87 16.32 13.37 11.99
CA VAL A 87 17.20 12.36 12.60
C VAL A 87 16.94 12.19 14.10
N PRO A 88 16.84 13.26 14.93
CA PRO A 88 16.59 13.08 16.36
C PRO A 88 15.22 12.48 16.68
N ALA A 89 14.24 12.63 15.79
CA ALA A 89 12.89 12.09 15.95
C ALA A 89 12.64 10.81 15.15
N ASN A 90 13.67 10.24 14.51
CA ASN A 90 13.57 9.07 13.61
C ASN A 90 12.40 9.16 12.62
N THR A 91 12.08 10.37 12.15
CA THR A 91 10.90 10.62 11.32
C THR A 91 11.34 11.01 9.92
N PHE A 92 10.88 10.27 8.92
CA PHE A 92 11.14 10.52 7.51
C PHE A 92 9.82 10.80 6.77
N SER A 93 9.81 11.84 5.96
CA SER A 93 8.74 12.19 5.04
C SER A 93 9.29 12.12 3.62
N VAL A 94 8.69 11.23 2.83
CA VAL A 94 9.08 10.97 1.44
C VAL A 94 7.93 11.44 0.56
N ALA A 95 8.21 12.37 -0.34
CA ALA A 95 7.25 12.89 -1.30
C ALA A 95 7.80 12.69 -2.72
N GLY A 96 7.06 11.96 -3.54
CA GLY A 96 7.44 11.64 -4.91
C GLY A 96 6.47 10.66 -5.56
N SER A 97 6.74 10.32 -6.82
CA SER A 97 6.03 9.23 -7.49
C SER A 97 6.47 7.90 -6.91
N ALA A 98 5.49 7.06 -6.54
CA ALA A 98 5.73 5.73 -6.01
C ALA A 98 5.42 4.69 -7.08
N GLU A 99 6.37 3.80 -7.34
CA GLU A 99 6.20 2.64 -8.21
C GLU A 99 6.30 1.36 -7.37
N ILE A 100 5.35 0.44 -7.53
CA ILE A 100 5.40 -0.86 -6.86
C ILE A 100 6.08 -1.83 -7.81
N LYS A 101 7.24 -2.34 -7.42
CA LYS A 101 8.06 -3.29 -8.21
C LYS A 101 8.25 -4.59 -7.44
N GLN A 102 8.51 -5.68 -8.16
CA GLN A 102 8.95 -6.91 -7.51
C GLN A 102 10.43 -6.84 -7.15
N ILE A 103 10.81 -7.42 -6.01
CA ILE A 103 12.21 -7.40 -5.56
C ILE A 103 13.16 -8.06 -6.58
N THR A 104 12.65 -9.04 -7.32
CA THR A 104 13.37 -9.76 -8.38
C THR A 104 13.69 -8.88 -9.59
N GLU A 105 12.86 -7.86 -9.88
CA GLU A 105 13.06 -6.92 -10.99
C GLU A 105 14.15 -5.89 -10.69
N MET A 106 14.49 -5.69 -9.42
CA MET A 106 15.54 -4.76 -8.97
C MET A 106 16.88 -5.46 -8.68
N LEU A 107 17.00 -6.75 -9.00
CA LEU A 107 18.26 -7.48 -8.90
C LEU A 107 19.19 -7.12 -10.07
N PRO A 108 20.52 -7.04 -9.84
CA PRO A 108 21.23 -7.29 -8.58
C PRO A 108 21.37 -6.04 -7.68
N GLY A 109 21.01 -4.84 -8.15
CA GLY A 109 21.31 -3.57 -7.46
C GLY A 109 20.72 -3.46 -6.05
N ILE A 110 19.52 -4.02 -5.84
CA ILE A 110 18.84 -3.99 -4.55
C ILE A 110 19.54 -4.84 -3.47
N LEU A 111 20.41 -5.78 -3.84
CA LEU A 111 21.09 -6.68 -2.89
C LEU A 111 21.95 -5.93 -1.88
N ASN A 112 22.56 -4.82 -2.28
CA ASN A 112 23.39 -4.01 -1.40
C ASN A 112 22.59 -3.23 -0.34
N GLN A 113 21.28 -3.11 -0.54
CA GLN A 113 20.35 -2.42 0.36
C GLN A 113 19.56 -3.42 1.22
N LEU A 114 19.51 -4.68 0.80
CA LEU A 114 18.87 -5.76 1.55
C LEU A 114 19.77 -6.20 2.70
N GLY A 115 19.19 -6.25 3.90
CA GLY A 115 19.81 -6.91 5.04
C GLY A 115 19.76 -8.43 4.91
N SER A 116 20.50 -9.12 5.79
CA SER A 116 20.50 -10.58 5.89
C SER A 116 19.08 -11.16 6.04
N GLU A 117 18.22 -10.47 6.79
CA GLU A 117 16.82 -10.86 7.01
C GLU A 117 16.01 -10.88 5.70
N SER A 118 16.05 -9.79 4.92
CA SER A 118 15.33 -9.72 3.63
C SER A 118 15.87 -10.71 2.60
N LEU A 119 17.17 -11.04 2.64
CA LEU A 119 17.75 -12.08 1.78
C LEU A 119 17.23 -13.47 2.11
N THR A 120 16.94 -13.78 3.38
CA THR A 120 16.31 -15.07 3.72
C THR A 120 14.91 -15.18 3.15
N HIS A 121 14.14 -14.10 3.12
CA HIS A 121 12.81 -14.06 2.52
C HIS A 121 12.88 -14.21 1.00
N LEU A 122 13.84 -13.53 0.37
CA LEU A 122 14.12 -13.65 -1.06
C LEU A 122 14.54 -15.08 -1.43
N LYS A 123 15.39 -15.71 -0.62
CA LYS A 123 15.80 -17.12 -0.80
C LYS A 123 14.63 -18.08 -0.63
N LYS A 124 13.74 -17.87 0.35
CA LYS A 124 12.51 -18.67 0.51
C LYS A 124 11.57 -18.52 -0.70
N LEU A 125 11.38 -17.29 -1.18
CA LEU A 125 10.59 -17.03 -2.39
C LEU A 125 11.21 -17.69 -3.63
N ALA A 126 12.53 -17.53 -3.85
CA ALA A 126 13.24 -18.15 -4.96
C ALA A 126 13.20 -19.69 -4.91
N ASN A 127 13.31 -20.27 -3.72
CA ASN A 127 13.21 -21.72 -3.54
C ASN A 127 11.79 -22.24 -3.79
N ASN A 128 10.74 -21.52 -3.36
CA ASN A 128 9.35 -21.90 -3.64
C ASN A 128 9.01 -21.81 -5.13
N VAL A 129 9.58 -20.83 -5.84
CA VAL A 129 9.46 -20.72 -7.29
C VAL A 129 10.21 -21.89 -7.95
N THR A 130 11.43 -22.20 -7.52
CA THR A 130 12.22 -23.32 -8.03
C THR A 130 11.53 -24.67 -7.78
N THR A 131 10.84 -24.88 -6.66
CA THR A 131 10.11 -26.14 -6.41
C THR A 131 8.85 -26.29 -7.25
N GLN A 132 8.17 -25.19 -7.60
CA GLN A 132 7.06 -25.23 -8.57
C GLN A 132 7.54 -25.52 -9.99
N PHE A 133 8.70 -25.02 -10.40
CA PHE A 133 9.30 -25.35 -11.69
C PHE A 133 9.98 -26.74 -11.71
N LYS A 134 10.55 -27.20 -10.59
CA LYS A 134 11.10 -28.57 -10.46
C LYS A 134 10.04 -29.66 -10.45
N ALA A 135 8.81 -29.39 -9.99
CA ALA A 135 7.73 -30.37 -10.05
C ALA A 135 7.21 -30.62 -11.49
N SER A 136 7.68 -29.86 -12.48
CA SER A 136 7.34 -30.06 -13.90
C SER A 136 8.56 -30.38 -14.78
N GLU A 137 9.77 -30.42 -14.23
CA GLU A 137 11.02 -30.72 -14.96
C GLU A 137 11.85 -31.87 -14.34
N GLU A 138 11.37 -32.55 -13.28
CA GLU A 138 12.02 -33.78 -12.78
C GLU A 138 11.71 -35.03 -13.64
N ASP A 139 10.80 -34.96 -14.61
CA ASP A 139 10.49 -36.10 -15.49
C ASP A 139 11.37 -36.18 -16.76
N ASP A 140 12.25 -35.20 -17.04
CA ASP A 140 13.01 -35.15 -18.32
C ASP A 140 14.52 -34.85 -18.18
N ILE A 141 15.08 -34.86 -16.96
CA ILE A 141 16.54 -34.84 -16.77
C ILE A 141 16.99 -36.27 -16.47
N PRO A 142 17.60 -37.00 -17.43
CA PRO A 142 18.18 -38.30 -17.13
C PRO A 142 19.27 -38.14 -16.06
N ASP A 143 19.23 -39.04 -15.07
CA ASP A 143 20.21 -39.11 -13.98
C ASP A 143 21.62 -39.06 -14.58
N LEU A 144 22.52 -38.26 -14.01
CA LEU A 144 23.88 -38.10 -14.52
C LEU A 144 24.64 -39.41 -14.32
N VAL A 145 24.50 -40.33 -15.28
CA VAL A 145 25.20 -41.61 -15.28
C VAL A 145 26.66 -41.35 -15.64
N GLY A 146 27.51 -41.42 -14.62
CA GLY A 146 28.97 -41.48 -14.79
C GLY A 146 29.68 -40.22 -14.34
N ASP A 147 30.50 -40.38 -13.31
CA ASP A 147 31.52 -39.41 -12.93
C ASP A 147 32.43 -39.20 -14.16
N PHE A 148 32.45 -37.99 -14.72
CA PHE A 148 33.19 -37.64 -15.95
C PHE A 148 34.70 -37.95 -15.86
N ASP A 149 35.19 -38.22 -14.65
CA ASP A 149 36.54 -38.67 -14.31
C ASP A 149 36.86 -40.11 -14.77
N GLU A 150 35.85 -40.93 -15.09
CA GLU A 150 36.06 -42.30 -15.59
C GLU A 150 36.33 -42.31 -17.11
N ALA A 151 35.65 -41.43 -17.88
CA ALA A 151 35.85 -41.30 -19.33
C ALA A 151 37.23 -40.76 -19.72
N SER A 152 37.91 -39.99 -18.85
CA SER A 152 39.28 -39.50 -19.10
C SER A 152 40.37 -40.56 -18.92
N LYS A 153 40.10 -41.68 -18.25
CA LYS A 153 41.12 -42.73 -18.02
C LYS A 153 41.24 -43.73 -19.18
N ASP A 154 40.23 -43.81 -20.03
CA ASP A 154 40.23 -44.74 -21.17
C ASP A 154 40.91 -44.18 -22.44
N GLU A 155 41.14 -42.86 -22.52
CA GLU A 155 41.89 -42.27 -23.65
C GLU A 155 43.41 -42.36 -23.50
N GLU A 156 43.96 -42.47 -22.29
CA GLU A 156 45.42 -42.54 -22.06
C GLU A 156 46.04 -43.90 -22.39
N LYS A 157 45.24 -44.90 -22.78
CA LYS A 157 45.72 -46.28 -23.04
C LYS A 157 45.68 -46.73 -24.50
N LYS A 158 45.62 -45.79 -25.46
CA LYS A 158 45.74 -46.12 -26.87
C LYS A 158 47.05 -45.65 -27.50
#